data_AF-A0A5D2RMX3-F1
#
_entry.id   AF-A0A5D2RMX3-F1
#
_cell.length_a   1.000
_cell.length_b   1.000
_cell.length_c   1.000
_cell.angle_alpha   90.00
_cell.angle_beta   90.00
_cell.angle_gamma   90.00
#
_symmetry.space_group_name_H-M   'P 1'
#
loop_
_entity.id
_entity.type
_entity.pdbx_description
1 polymer ?
#
loop_
_entity_poly.entity_id
_entity_poly.type
_entity_poly.pdbx_seq_one_letter_code
_entity_poly.pdbx_strand_id
1 'polypeptide(L)' 'MADEEPVDQKKYFDDGCKPKCVKQLRSYEACVKRIQGDESGNKHCTGQYFDYWSCVDKCDH' A
#
# COMPACT_ATOMS: atom_id res chain seq x y z
N MET A 1 -2.61 24.20 27.22
CA MET A 1 -2.27 23.76 25.86
C MET A 1 -2.19 22.25 25.90
N ALA A 2 -3.15 21.54 25.32
CA ALA A 2 -3.26 20.07 25.41
C ALA A 2 -4.03 19.54 24.19
N ASP A 3 -3.69 20.04 23.00
CA ASP A 3 -4.30 19.65 21.73
C ASP A 3 -3.19 19.41 20.70
N GLU A 4 -2.24 18.55 21.05
CA GLU A 4 -1.30 18.00 20.06
C GLU A 4 -1.73 16.55 19.84
N GLU A 5 -2.28 16.27 18.66
CA GLU A 5 -2.67 14.91 18.30
C GLU A 5 -1.43 13.99 18.28
N PRO A 6 -1.49 12.80 18.90
CA PRO A 6 -0.37 11.88 18.89
C PRO A 6 -0.06 11.45 17.46
N VAL A 7 1.20 11.58 17.06
CA VAL A 7 1.67 11.16 15.73
C VAL A 7 1.73 9.63 15.66
N ASP A 8 1.02 9.05 14.69
CA ASP A 8 1.17 7.63 14.34
C ASP A 8 2.54 7.41 13.69
N GLN A 9 3.49 6.92 14.50
CA GLN A 9 4.86 6.66 14.08
C GLN A 9 4.92 5.65 12.93
N LYS A 10 4.10 4.58 12.98
CA LYS A 10 4.08 3.58 11.92
C LYS A 10 3.68 4.23 10.59
N LYS A 11 2.60 5.00 10.60
CA LYS A 11 2.14 5.72 9.40
C LYS A 11 3.22 6.66 8.85
N TYR A 12 3.92 7.38 9.72
CA TYR A 12 5.00 8.28 9.32
C TYR A 12 6.13 7.54 8.59
N PHE A 13 6.59 6.42 9.14
CA PHE A 13 7.62 5.58 8.51
C PHE A 13 7.12 4.93 7.21
N ASP A 14 5.91 4.36 7.23
CA ASP A 14 5.26 3.76 6.06
C ASP A 14 5.19 4.78 4.91
N ASP A 15 4.73 6.00 5.18
CA ASP A 15 4.61 7.09 4.20
C ASP A 15 5.97 7.48 3.60
N GLY A 16 7.05 7.47 4.38
CA GLY A 16 8.42 7.66 3.88
C GLY A 16 8.92 6.51 3.00
N CYS A 17 8.37 5.31 3.18
CA CYS A 17 8.75 4.10 2.45
C CYS A 17 7.96 3.85 1.17
N LYS A 18 6.71 4.34 1.07
CA LYS A 18 5.90 4.29 -0.17
C LYS A 18 6.64 4.70 -1.44
N PRO A 19 7.39 5.83 -1.50
CA PRO A 19 8.11 6.23 -2.72
C PRO A 19 9.26 5.29 -3.11
N LYS A 20 9.75 4.43 -2.20
CA LYS A 20 10.76 3.41 -2.52
C LYS A 20 10.17 2.13 -3.13
N CYS A 21 8.87 1.92 -2.97
CA CYS A 21 8.13 0.72 -3.40
C CYS A 21 7.26 0.95 -4.65
N VAL A 22 7.62 1.94 -5.48
CA VAL A 22 6.82 2.36 -6.64
C VAL A 22 6.60 1.24 -7.64
N LYS A 23 7.56 0.33 -7.84
CA LYS A 23 7.40 -0.80 -8.77
C LYS A 23 6.20 -1.68 -8.36
N GLN A 24 6.13 -2.06 -7.09
CA GLN A 24 5.05 -2.87 -6.55
C GLN A 24 3.72 -2.09 -6.57
N LEU A 25 3.75 -0.80 -6.23
CA LEU A 25 2.58 0.07 -6.32
C LEU A 25 2.00 0.10 -7.73
N ARG A 26 2.83 0.26 -8.77
CA ARG A 26 2.37 0.24 -10.17
C ARG A 26 1.77 -1.10 -10.58
N SER A 27 2.33 -2.21 -10.09
CA SER A 27 1.76 -3.54 -10.34
C SER A 27 0.38 -3.69 -9.71
N TYR A 28 0.22 -3.21 -8.47
CA TYR A 28 -1.07 -3.19 -7.78
C TYR A 28 -2.09 -2.30 -8.51
N GLU A 29 -1.72 -1.06 -8.88
CA GLU A 29 -2.58 -0.15 -9.65
C GLU A 29 -3.03 -0.74 -11.00
N ALA A 30 -2.12 -1.42 -11.70
CA ALA A 30 -2.45 -2.11 -12.96
C ALA A 30 -3.46 -3.24 -12.73
N CYS A 31 -3.31 -4.01 -11.63
CA CYS A 31 -4.30 -5.01 -11.27
C CYS A 31 -5.66 -4.39 -10.92
N VAL A 32 -5.69 -3.30 -10.13
CA VAL A 32 -6.92 -2.59 -9.77
C VAL A 32 -7.68 -2.15 -11.03
N LYS A 33 -6.98 -1.56 -12.00
CA LYS A 33 -7.57 -1.19 -13.30
C LYS A 33 -8.10 -2.40 -14.08
N ARG A 34 -7.39 -3.53 -14.07
CA ARG A 34 -7.81 -4.77 -14.75
C ARG A 34 -9.12 -5.33 -14.18
N ILE A 35 -9.35 -5.18 -12.88
CA ILE A 35 -10.55 -5.70 -12.20
C ILE A 35 -11.65 -4.64 -12.08
N GLN A 36 -11.39 -3.40 -12.50
CA GLN A 36 -12.37 -2.31 -12.48
C GLN A 36 -13.55 -2.68 -13.40
N GLY A 37 -14.73 -2.90 -12.82
CA GLY A 37 -15.93 -3.35 -13.53
C GLY A 37 -16.17 -4.86 -13.51
N ASP A 38 -15.38 -5.63 -12.75
CA ASP A 38 -15.73 -7.02 -12.44
C ASP A 38 -16.79 -7.08 -11.33
N GLU A 39 -18.00 -7.48 -11.69
CA GLU A 39 -19.12 -7.66 -10.75
C GLU A 39 -19.22 -9.09 -10.21
N SER A 40 -18.41 -10.01 -10.74
CA SER A 40 -18.44 -11.43 -10.34
C SER A 40 -17.90 -11.69 -8.93
N GLY A 41 -17.13 -10.75 -8.37
CA GLY A 41 -16.45 -10.88 -7.09
C GLY A 41 -15.25 -11.83 -7.10
N ASN A 42 -14.94 -12.47 -8.24
CA ASN A 42 -13.89 -13.48 -8.32
C ASN A 42 -12.51 -12.89 -8.61
N LYS A 43 -12.42 -11.74 -9.29
CA LYS A 43 -11.11 -11.12 -9.53
C LYS A 43 -10.69 -10.29 -8.32
N HIS A 44 -9.46 -10.51 -7.86
CA HIS A 44 -8.86 -9.76 -6.77
C HIS A 44 -7.38 -9.48 -7.04
N CYS A 45 -6.83 -8.51 -6.30
CA CYS A 45 -5.44 -8.04 -6.42
C CYS A 45 -4.62 -8.31 -5.15
N THR A 46 -5.09 -9.22 -4.30
CA THR A 46 -4.51 -9.50 -2.98
C THR A 46 -3.02 -9.84 -3.02
N GLY A 47 -2.56 -10.56 -4.05
CA GLY A 47 -1.13 -10.85 -4.24
C GLY A 47 -0.30 -9.58 -4.44
N GLN A 48 -0.69 -8.72 -5.38
CA GLN A 48 0.02 -7.46 -5.66
C GLN A 48 -0.06 -6.50 -4.46
N TYR A 49 -1.17 -6.53 -3.71
CA TYR A 49 -1.33 -5.80 -2.46
C TYR A 49 -0.33 -6.29 -1.41
N PHE A 50 -0.19 -7.61 -1.23
CA PHE A 50 0.80 -8.18 -0.32
C PHE A 50 2.24 -7.91 -0.75
N ASP A 51 2.54 -7.94 -2.04
CA ASP A 51 3.88 -7.60 -2.55
C ASP A 51 4.23 -6.12 -2.26
N TYR A 52 3.27 -5.21 -2.45
CA TYR A 52 3.45 -3.79 -2.14
C TYR A 52 3.67 -3.55 -0.66
N TRP A 53 2.80 -4.08 0.20
CA TRP A 53 2.95 -3.92 1.64
C TRP A 53 4.18 -4.63 2.19
N SER A 54 4.53 -5.81 1.67
CA SER A 54 5.79 -6.47 2.06
C SER A 54 7.01 -5.60 1.72
N CYS A 55 6.99 -4.83 0.63
CA CYS A 55 8.04 -3.87 0.33
C CYS A 55 8.05 -2.71 1.33
N VAL A 56 6.88 -2.14 1.65
CA VAL A 56 6.76 -1.02 2.61
C VAL A 56 7.19 -1.46 4.01
N ASP A 57 6.72 -2.61 4.50
CA ASP A 57 7.05 -3.14 5.82
C ASP A 57 8.55 -3.49 5.97
N LYS A 58 9.22 -3.93 4.88
CA LYS A 58 10.66 -4.27 4.88
C LYS A 58 11.58 -3.06 4.73
N CYS A 59 11.04 -1.89 4.40
CA CYS A 59 11.84 -0.70 4.11
C CYS A 59 12.60 -0.14 5.34
N ASP A 60 12.17 -0.52 6.55
CA ASP A 60 12.80 -0.14 7.82
C ASP A 60 13.97 -1.04 8.23
N HIS A 61 14.25 -2.14 7.50
CA HIS A 61 15.24 -3.15 7.87
C HIS A 61 16.42 -3.28 6.90
#